data_AF-A0A1Y2HZ31-F1
#
_entry.id   AF-A0A1Y2HZ31-F1
#
_cell.length_a   1.000
_cell.length_b   1.000
_cell.length_c   1.000
_cell.angle_alpha   90.00
_cell.angle_beta   90.00
_cell.angle_gamma   90.00
#
_symmetry.space_group_name_H-M   'P 1'
#
loop_
_entity.id
_entity.type
_entity.pdbx_description
1 polymer ?
#
loop_
_entity_poly.entity_id
_entity_poly.type
_entity_poly.pdbx_seq_one_letter_code
_entity_poly.pdbx_strand_id
1 'polypeptide(L)'
;DEATSELIPNGEENLGLNFEICDQIRGKLVGPKDAMRALKRRLNHPNPNVQLLTLKLTDLCIKNGGDHFLVEIASQEFTSTLAALVRNHQLPHQVRTPLLKDFQAWARAFRNRHNLE
;
A
#
# COMPACT_ATOMS: atom_id res chain seq x y z
N ASP A 1 0.84 4.34 11.64
CA ASP A 1 2.08 3.82 12.24
C ASP A 1 1.84 2.55 13.05
N GLU A 2 0.81 2.48 13.89
CA GLU A 2 0.45 1.28 14.67
C GLU A 2 0.24 0.02 13.81
N ALA A 3 -0.61 0.07 12.78
CA ALA A 3 -0.92 -1.06 11.89
C ALA A 3 0.29 -1.65 11.15
N THR A 4 1.39 -0.91 11.08
CA THR A 4 2.61 -1.32 10.37
C THR A 4 3.84 -1.18 11.27
N SER A 5 3.64 -1.19 12.60
CA SER A 5 4.70 -0.95 13.58
C SER A 5 5.82 -1.99 13.44
N GLU A 6 7.06 -1.55 13.64
CA GLU A 6 8.22 -2.45 13.66
C GLU A 6 8.21 -3.41 14.85
N LEU A 7 7.44 -3.10 15.89
CA LEU A 7 7.25 -3.92 17.09
C LEU A 7 6.31 -5.12 16.86
N ILE A 8 5.63 -5.17 15.71
CA ILE A 8 4.76 -6.29 15.35
C ILE A 8 5.64 -7.50 15.02
N PRO A 9 5.56 -8.61 15.78
CA PRO A 9 6.39 -9.77 15.52
C PRO A 9 5.98 -10.45 14.20
N ASN A 10 6.99 -10.94 13.47
CA ASN A 10 6.83 -11.85 12.33
C ASN A 10 5.87 -11.40 11.21
N GLY A 11 5.59 -10.10 11.08
CA GLY A 11 4.67 -9.59 10.06
C GLY A 11 3.21 -10.04 10.24
N GLU A 12 2.83 -10.37 11.48
CA GLU A 12 1.45 -10.66 11.88
C GLU A 12 0.59 -9.40 11.77
N GLU A 13 -0.32 -9.36 10.81
CA GLU A 13 -1.13 -8.18 10.59
C GLU A 13 -2.29 -8.10 11.58
N ASN A 14 -2.58 -6.89 12.07
CA ASN A 14 -3.80 -6.63 12.81
C ASN A 14 -4.94 -6.38 11.81
N LEU A 15 -5.61 -7.45 11.37
CA LEU A 15 -6.70 -7.36 10.39
C LEU A 15 -7.81 -6.41 10.85
N GLY A 16 -8.16 -6.39 12.14
CA GLY A 16 -9.18 -5.50 12.68
C GLY A 16 -8.83 -4.03 12.45
N LEU A 17 -7.61 -3.65 12.82
CA LEU A 17 -7.10 -2.29 12.60
C LEU A 17 -6.97 -1.97 11.10
N ASN A 18 -6.56 -2.94 10.28
CA ASN A 18 -6.43 -2.74 8.83
C ASN A 18 -7.81 -2.48 8.19
N PHE A 19 -8.86 -3.20 8.59
CA PHE A 19 -10.21 -2.97 8.13
C PHE A 19 -10.75 -1.62 8.60
N GLU A 20 -10.49 -1.24 9.85
CA GLU A 20 -10.86 0.07 10.36
C GLU A 20 -10.23 1.21 9.53
N ILE A 21 -8.94 1.09 9.20
CA ILE A 21 -8.26 2.06 8.32
C ILE A 21 -8.92 2.09 6.93
N CYS A 22 -9.26 0.93 6.36
CA CYS A 22 -9.96 0.87 5.07
C CYS A 22 -11.32 1.57 5.13
N ASP A 23 -12.08 1.37 6.20
CA ASP A 23 -13.38 1.98 6.40
C ASP A 23 -13.28 3.50 6.59
N GLN A 24 -12.25 3.98 7.30
CA GLN A 24 -11.98 5.41 7.43
C GLN A 24 -11.66 6.06 6.07
N ILE A 25 -10.85 5.40 5.23
CA ILE A 25 -10.53 5.87 3.87
C ILE A 25 -11.80 5.85 3.00
N ARG A 26 -12.55 4.75 3.02
CA ARG A 26 -13.78 4.57 2.24
C ARG A 26 -14.85 5.60 2.62
N GLY A 27 -15.01 5.83 3.93
CA GLY A 27 -15.91 6.83 4.51
C GLY A 27 -15.43 8.27 4.37
N LYS A 28 -14.27 8.51 3.75
CA LYS A 28 -13.66 9.84 3.56
C LYS A 28 -13.39 10.59 4.87
N LEU A 29 -13.25 9.87 5.97
CA LEU A 29 -12.79 10.44 7.25
C LEU A 29 -11.33 10.86 7.18
N VAL A 30 -10.56 10.18 6.31
CA VAL A 30 -9.20 10.55 5.93
C VAL A 30 -9.20 10.92 4.46
N GLY A 31 -8.56 12.04 4.11
CA GLY A 31 -8.37 12.44 2.72
C GLY A 31 -7.60 11.37 1.94
N PRO A 32 -8.05 10.94 0.74
CA PRO A 32 -7.42 9.84 0.01
C PRO A 32 -5.94 10.12 -0.32
N LYS A 33 -5.59 11.39 -0.57
CA LYS A 33 -4.22 11.82 -0.83
C LYS A 33 -3.33 11.71 0.42
N ASP A 34 -3.85 12.04 1.59
CA ASP A 34 -3.13 11.93 2.85
C ASP A 34 -2.94 10.46 3.23
N ALA A 35 -3.96 9.63 3.01
CA ALA A 35 -3.87 8.18 3.18
C ALA A 35 -2.78 7.57 2.26
N MET A 36 -2.79 7.92 0.97
CA MET A 36 -1.77 7.47 0.02
C MET A 36 -0.36 7.91 0.45
N ARG A 37 -0.18 9.18 0.87
CA ARG A 37 1.10 9.69 1.35
C ARG A 37 1.58 9.00 2.62
N ALA A 38 0.68 8.65 3.52
CA ALA A 38 1.00 7.87 4.71
C ALA A 38 1.51 6.47 4.34
N LEU A 39 0.83 5.76 3.43
CA LEU A 39 1.29 4.47 2.92
C LEU A 39 2.63 4.56 2.21
N LYS A 40 2.80 5.56 1.33
CA LYS A 40 4.07 5.86 0.65
C LYS A 40 5.22 6.07 1.64
N ARG A 41 5.00 6.85 2.69
CA ARG A 41 6.00 7.08 3.75
C ARG A 41 6.41 5.77 4.41
N ARG A 42 5.45 4.90 4.73
CA ARG A 42 5.71 3.61 5.39
C ARG A 42 6.39 2.59 4.47
N LEU A 43 6.08 2.58 3.17
CA LEU A 43 6.79 1.75 2.19
C LEU A 43 8.27 2.12 2.02
N ASN A 44 8.62 3.38 2.22
CA ASN A 44 10.02 3.85 2.19
C ASN A 44 10.77 3.62 3.52
N HIS A 45 10.15 3.01 4.51
CA HIS A 45 10.81 2.70 5.77
C HIS A 45 11.92 1.66 5.58
N PRO A 46 13.09 1.78 6.22
CA PRO A 46 14.20 0.84 6.03
C PRO A 46 13.92 -0.56 6.60
N ASN A 47 13.01 -0.66 7.58
CA ASN A 47 12.64 -1.93 8.19
C ASN A 47 11.77 -2.78 7.23
N PRO A 48 12.20 -3.99 6.82
CA PRO A 48 11.45 -4.83 5.89
C PRO A 48 10.10 -5.29 6.45
N ASN A 49 9.96 -5.44 7.77
CA ASN A 49 8.69 -5.81 8.39
C ASN A 49 7.64 -4.70 8.20
N VAL A 50 8.05 -3.44 8.40
CA VAL A 50 7.19 -2.27 8.16
C VAL A 50 6.75 -2.23 6.70
N GLN A 51 7.68 -2.47 5.76
CA GLN A 51 7.37 -2.50 4.33
C GLN A 51 6.35 -3.60 4.00
N LEU A 52 6.55 -4.82 4.51
CA LEU A 52 5.63 -5.95 4.29
C LEU A 52 4.22 -5.69 4.84
N LEU A 53 4.13 -5.23 6.08
CA LEU A 53 2.84 -4.88 6.69
C LEU A 53 2.15 -3.76 5.90
N THR A 54 2.91 -2.78 5.42
CA THR A 54 2.38 -1.70 4.61
C THR A 54 1.88 -2.19 3.25
N LEU A 55 2.56 -3.15 2.61
CA LEU A 55 2.10 -3.76 1.36
C LEU A 55 0.76 -4.47 1.56
N LYS A 56 0.62 -5.27 2.63
CA LYS A 56 -0.64 -5.94 2.98
C LYS A 56 -1.78 -4.94 3.22
N LEU A 57 -1.52 -3.90 4.02
CA LEU A 57 -2.49 -2.84 4.28
C LEU A 57 -2.89 -2.12 2.98
N THR A 58 -1.90 -1.80 2.13
CA THR A 58 -2.16 -1.15 0.84
C THR A 58 -3.05 -2.00 -0.06
N ASP A 59 -2.77 -3.31 -0.16
CA ASP A 59 -3.58 -4.25 -0.94
C ASP A 59 -5.03 -4.31 -0.41
N LEU A 60 -5.20 -4.32 0.92
CA LEU A 60 -6.53 -4.28 1.54
C LEU A 60 -7.27 -2.97 1.23
N CYS A 61 -6.58 -1.83 1.33
CA CYS A 61 -7.16 -0.52 1.00
C CYS A 61 -7.49 -0.40 -0.49
N ILE A 62 -6.71 -0.99 -1.40
CA ILE A 62 -7.03 -1.01 -2.84
C ILE A 62 -8.29 -1.86 -3.12
N LYS A 63 -8.51 -2.92 -2.35
CA LYS A 63 -9.71 -3.77 -2.48
C LYS A 63 -10.96 -3.13 -1.89
N ASN A 64 -10.82 -2.32 -0.83
CA ASN A 64 -11.96 -1.85 -0.03
C ASN A 64 -12.17 -0.33 0.03
N GLY A 65 -11.16 0.46 -0.31
CA GLY A 65 -11.07 1.91 -0.06
C GLY A 65 -11.86 2.81 -1.02
N GLY A 66 -12.44 2.26 -2.08
CA GLY A 66 -13.27 2.99 -3.05
C GLY A 66 -12.48 3.79 -4.09
N ASP A 67 -13.17 4.21 -5.16
CA ASP A 67 -12.54 4.77 -6.36
C ASP A 67 -11.74 6.06 -6.10
N HIS A 68 -12.19 6.91 -5.17
CA HIS A 68 -11.48 8.14 -4.79
C HIS A 68 -10.07 7.87 -4.24
N PHE A 69 -9.88 6.76 -3.54
CA PHE A 69 -8.58 6.34 -3.06
C PHE A 69 -7.74 5.69 -4.17
N LEU A 70 -8.38 4.93 -5.07
CA LEU A 70 -7.68 4.29 -6.19
C LEU A 70 -7.05 5.28 -7.15
N VAL A 71 -7.69 6.43 -7.40
CA VAL A 71 -7.10 7.52 -8.19
C VAL A 71 -5.76 7.98 -7.61
N GLU A 72 -5.67 8.14 -6.28
CA GLU A 72 -4.44 8.55 -5.62
C GLU A 72 -3.37 7.45 -5.66
N ILE A 73 -3.74 6.17 -5.55
CA ILE A 73 -2.82 5.04 -5.68
C ILE A 73 -2.32 4.88 -7.12
N ALA A 74 -3.17 5.12 -8.12
CA ALA A 74 -2.80 5.07 -9.53
C ALA A 74 -1.95 6.28 -9.96
N SER A 75 -1.84 7.31 -9.11
CA SER A 75 -1.07 8.52 -9.40
C SER A 75 0.42 8.24 -9.66
N GLN A 76 1.05 9.12 -10.44
CA GLN A 76 2.50 9.09 -10.66
C GLN A 76 3.28 9.20 -9.34
N GLU A 77 2.75 9.92 -8.35
CA GLU A 77 3.39 10.11 -7.04
C GLU A 77 3.60 8.77 -6.31
N PHE A 78 2.60 7.89 -6.34
CA PHE A 78 2.66 6.59 -5.69
C PHE A 78 3.38 5.55 -6.54
N THR A 79 3.01 5.44 -7.82
CA THR A 79 3.56 4.43 -8.74
C THR A 79 5.06 4.60 -8.99
N SER A 80 5.58 5.84 -9.03
CA SER A 80 7.02 6.09 -9.13
C SER A 80 7.79 5.57 -7.90
N THR A 81 7.20 5.69 -6.71
CA THR A 81 7.79 5.17 -5.47
C THR A 81 7.86 3.64 -5.50
N LEU A 82 6.77 2.96 -5.86
CA LEU A 82 6.76 1.50 -6.01
C LEU A 82 7.79 1.02 -7.02
N ALA A 83 7.86 1.68 -8.18
CA ALA A 83 8.80 1.34 -9.22
C ALA A 83 10.26 1.52 -8.76
N ALA A 84 10.55 2.56 -7.96
CA ALA A 84 11.86 2.75 -7.35
C ALA A 84 12.21 1.65 -6.34
N LEU A 85 11.27 1.25 -5.49
CA LEU A 85 11.46 0.17 -4.52
C LEU A 85 11.72 -1.18 -5.21
N VAL A 86 10.98 -1.51 -6.27
CA VAL A 86 11.20 -2.73 -7.07
C VAL A 86 12.61 -2.77 -7.67
N ARG A 87 13.11 -1.63 -8.16
CA ARG A 87 14.46 -1.51 -8.74
C ARG A 87 15.58 -1.47 -7.70
N ASN A 88 15.25 -1.32 -6.41
CA ASN A 88 16.28 -1.28 -5.38
C ASN A 88 16.89 -2.68 -5.18
N HIS A 89 18.14 -2.85 -5.62
CA HIS A 89 18.89 -4.10 -5.49
C HIS A 89 19.18 -4.51 -4.04
N GLN A 90 19.19 -3.55 -3.10
CA GLN A 90 19.39 -3.80 -1.68
C GLN A 90 18.11 -4.25 -0.96
N LEU A 91 16.95 -4.17 -1.61
CA LEU A 91 15.70 -4.62 -1.02
C LEU A 91 15.74 -6.13 -0.74
N PRO A 92 15.45 -6.59 0.49
CA PRO A 92 15.45 -8.01 0.82
C PRO A 92 14.47 -8.80 -0.07
N HIS A 93 14.87 -10.01 -0.49
CA HIS A 93 14.06 -10.87 -1.37
C HIS A 93 12.64 -11.13 -0.82
N GLN A 94 12.52 -11.27 0.50
CA GLN A 94 11.24 -11.45 1.18
C GLN A 94 10.27 -10.28 0.98
N VAL A 95 10.76 -9.05 0.72
CA VAL A 95 9.93 -7.87 0.44
C VAL A 95 9.77 -7.68 -1.07
N ARG A 96 10.84 -7.90 -1.85
CA ARG A 96 10.83 -7.71 -3.30
C ARG A 96 9.80 -8.60 -3.99
N THR A 97 9.71 -9.87 -3.60
CA THR A 97 8.81 -10.83 -4.26
C THR A 97 7.33 -10.47 -4.07
N PRO A 98 6.82 -10.21 -2.84
CA PRO A 98 5.47 -9.71 -2.65
C PRO A 98 5.23 -8.36 -3.34
N LEU A 99 6.14 -7.40 -3.20
CA LEU A 99 6.00 -6.08 -3.84
C LEU A 99 5.83 -6.19 -5.35
N LEU A 100 6.63 -7.02 -6.02
CA LEU A 100 6.51 -7.22 -7.47
C LEU A 100 5.16 -7.85 -7.84
N LYS A 101 4.73 -8.87 -7.09
CA LYS A 101 3.44 -9.55 -7.29
C LYS A 101 2.27 -8.57 -7.14
N ASP A 102 2.27 -7.80 -6.06
CA ASP A 102 1.21 -6.87 -5.73
C ASP A 102 1.18 -5.71 -6.73
N PHE A 103 2.35 -5.16 -7.08
CA PHE A 103 2.44 -4.11 -8.09
C PHE A 103 1.90 -4.56 -9.46
N GLN A 104 2.22 -5.78 -9.89
CA GLN A 104 1.66 -6.36 -11.12
C GLN A 104 0.15 -6.59 -11.02
N ALA A 105 -0.34 -7.04 -9.88
CA ALA A 105 -1.77 -7.26 -9.63
C ALA A 105 -2.54 -5.93 -9.68
N TRP A 106 -2.03 -4.89 -9.02
CA TRP A 106 -2.63 -3.56 -9.00
C TRP A 106 -2.61 -2.93 -10.40
N ALA A 107 -1.50 -3.04 -11.14
CA ALA A 107 -1.43 -2.56 -12.53
C ALA A 107 -2.47 -3.24 -13.44
N ARG A 108 -2.75 -4.53 -13.24
CA ARG A 108 -3.84 -5.23 -13.95
C ARG A 108 -5.22 -4.73 -13.52
N ALA A 109 -5.44 -4.56 -12.21
CA ALA A 109 -6.70 -4.07 -11.68
C ALA A 109 -7.03 -2.65 -12.17
N PHE A 110 -6.05 -1.76 -12.26
CA PHE A 110 -6.25 -0.40 -12.76
C PHE A 110 -6.52 -0.35 -14.26
N ARG A 111 -5.83 -1.16 -15.08
CA ARG A 111 -6.13 -1.24 -16.53
C ARG A 111 -7.54 -1.71 -16.83
N ASN A 112 -8.10 -2.61 -16.02
CA ASN A 112 -9.46 -3.10 -16.22
C ASN A 112 -10.52 -2.09 -15.77
N ARG A 113 -10.13 -1.00 -15.10
CA ARG A 113 -11.02 0.09 -14.69
C ARG A 113 -10.82 1.27 -15.64
N HIS A 114 -11.52 1.23 -16.78
CA HIS A 114 -11.55 2.27 -17.82
C HIS A 114 -11.97 3.69 -17.36
N ASN A 115 -12.23 3.92 -16.07
CA ASN A 115 -12.72 5.17 -15.50
C ASN A 115 -11.68 5.88 -14.61
N LEU A 116 -10.43 5.43 -14.60
CA LEU A 116 -9.33 6.03 -13.82
C LEU A 116 -8.36 6.86 -14.67
N GLU A 117 -8.66 7.06 -15.96
CA GLU A 117 -7.94 7.96 -16.88
C GLU A 117 -8.51 9.39 -16.82
#